data_AF-A0A950K4H8-F1
#
_entry.id   AF-A0A950K4H8-F1
#
_cell.length_a   1.000
_cell.length_b   1.000
_cell.length_c   1.000
_cell.angle_alpha   90.00
_cell.angle_beta   90.00
_cell.angle_gamma   90.00
#
_symmetry.space_group_name_H-M   'P 1'
#
loop_
_entity.id
_entity.type
_entity.pdbx_description
1 polymer ?
#
loop_
_entity_poly.entity_id
_entity_poly.type
_entity_poly.pdbx_seq_one_letter_code
_entity_poly.pdbx_strand_id
1 'polypeptide(L)'
;MNTLLLLLSLVAFDGDRDNHPEKVRPIPLKGIAVPDEARKELEGAVADLAKVIEALKLDLKDKPALRDLLPDVQIFHKAVDVALRYDEFHDPKEFDLAR
;
A
#
# COMPACT_ATOMS: atom_id res chain seq x y z
N MET A 1 -31.61 -45.35 -10.59
CA MET A 1 -32.61 -44.27 -10.81
C MET A 1 -32.50 -43.32 -9.61
N ASN A 2 -31.47 -42.49 -9.50
CA ASN A 2 -31.05 -41.37 -10.37
C ASN A 2 -31.90 -40.09 -10.28
N THR A 3 -32.63 -39.88 -9.18
CA THR A 3 -33.53 -38.71 -9.05
C THR A 3 -33.27 -37.79 -7.86
N LEU A 4 -32.19 -38.00 -7.08
CA LEU A 4 -31.80 -37.08 -6.00
C LEU A 4 -30.61 -36.20 -6.39
N LEU A 5 -30.65 -35.63 -7.60
CA LEU A 5 -29.64 -34.71 -8.11
C LEU A 5 -30.31 -33.45 -8.69
N LEU A 6 -31.18 -32.79 -7.92
CA LEU A 6 -31.92 -31.62 -8.42
C LEU A 6 -32.26 -30.57 -7.35
N LEU A 7 -31.64 -30.61 -6.17
CA LEU A 7 -31.81 -29.60 -5.11
C LEU A 7 -30.67 -28.58 -5.02
N LEU A 8 -29.75 -28.54 -6.00
CA LEU A 8 -28.54 -27.71 -5.93
C LEU A 8 -28.66 -26.30 -6.55
N SER A 9 -29.81 -25.90 -7.10
CA SER A 9 -29.91 -24.73 -8.00
C SER A 9 -30.59 -23.48 -7.42
N LEU A 10 -30.90 -23.42 -6.13
CA LEU A 10 -31.48 -22.21 -5.50
C LEU A 10 -30.55 -21.46 -4.55
N VAL A 11 -29.24 -21.58 -4.72
CA VAL A 11 -28.31 -20.58 -4.16
C VAL A 11 -28.34 -19.38 -5.10
N ALA A 12 -29.18 -18.40 -4.79
CA ALA A 12 -29.05 -17.06 -5.35
C ALA A 12 -27.71 -16.49 -4.87
N PHE A 13 -26.67 -16.59 -5.71
CA PHE A 13 -25.48 -15.78 -5.54
C PHE A 13 -25.92 -14.32 -5.70
N ASP A 14 -25.80 -13.51 -4.65
CA ASP A 14 -26.05 -12.05 -4.66
C ASP A 14 -25.03 -11.27 -5.54
N GLY A 15 -24.19 -12.01 -6.27
CA GLY A 15 -22.88 -11.59 -6.78
C GLY A 15 -22.86 -10.71 -8.02
N ASP A 16 -23.99 -10.25 -8.56
CA ASP A 16 -23.96 -9.25 -9.66
C ASP A 16 -24.07 -7.82 -9.13
N ARG A 17 -24.81 -7.61 -8.03
CA ARG A 17 -25.03 -6.27 -7.44
C ARG A 17 -23.78 -5.69 -6.78
N ASP A 18 -22.93 -6.54 -6.22
CA ASP A 18 -21.71 -6.15 -5.51
C ASP A 18 -20.47 -6.05 -6.42
N ASN A 19 -20.56 -6.49 -7.69
CA ASN A 19 -19.42 -6.59 -8.61
C ASN A 19 -19.37 -5.48 -9.66
N HIS A 20 -20.13 -4.38 -9.49
CA HIS A 20 -20.00 -3.22 -10.35
C HIS A 20 -18.80 -2.36 -9.90
N PRO A 21 -17.63 -2.41 -10.58
CA PRO A 21 -16.42 -1.72 -10.12
C PRO A 21 -16.63 -0.22 -9.91
N GLU A 22 -17.53 0.38 -10.69
CA GLU A 22 -17.92 1.80 -10.60
C GLU A 22 -18.71 2.16 -9.34
N LYS A 23 -19.29 1.16 -8.65
CA LYS A 23 -20.15 1.33 -7.47
C LYS A 23 -19.52 0.77 -6.19
N VAL A 24 -18.35 0.14 -6.29
CA VAL A 24 -17.62 -0.36 -5.13
C VAL A 24 -16.88 0.80 -4.49
N ARG A 25 -17.13 1.02 -3.19
CA ARG A 25 -16.35 1.99 -2.41
C ARG A 25 -14.91 1.48 -2.29
N PRO A 26 -13.89 2.31 -2.58
CA PRO A 26 -12.50 1.89 -2.45
C PRO A 26 -12.20 1.56 -0.98
N ILE A 27 -11.42 0.49 -0.79
CA ILE A 27 -10.84 0.11 0.50
C ILE A 27 -9.32 0.01 0.28
N PRO A 28 -8.50 0.79 1.00
CA PRO A 28 -8.87 1.80 1.98
C PRO A 28 -9.63 3.00 1.37
N LEU A 29 -10.35 3.74 2.21
CA LEU A 29 -11.00 4.99 1.78
C LEU A 29 -9.93 5.98 1.30
N LYS A 30 -10.29 6.91 0.42
CA LYS A 30 -9.36 7.97 0.05
C LYS A 30 -9.01 8.84 1.27
N GLY A 31 -7.73 9.18 1.40
CA GLY A 31 -7.20 10.05 2.43
C GLY A 31 -7.49 11.55 2.21
N ILE A 32 -6.91 12.36 3.09
CA ILE A 32 -6.97 13.82 3.07
C ILE A 32 -5.97 14.39 2.05
N ALA A 33 -6.24 15.61 1.58
CA ALA A 33 -5.33 16.30 0.67
C ALA A 33 -4.01 16.67 1.38
N VAL A 34 -2.89 16.29 0.77
CA VAL A 34 -1.54 16.66 1.21
C VAL A 34 -1.22 18.08 0.71
N PRO A 35 -0.81 19.03 1.58
CA PRO A 35 -0.37 20.35 1.15
C PRO A 35 0.82 20.27 0.17
N ASP A 36 0.86 21.13 -0.85
CA ASP A 36 1.88 21.08 -1.91
C ASP A 36 3.31 21.12 -1.38
N GLU A 37 3.56 21.95 -0.36
CA GLU A 37 4.88 22.06 0.29
C GLU A 37 5.30 20.72 0.92
N ALA A 38 4.40 20.13 1.72
CA ALA A 38 4.64 18.83 2.37
C ALA A 38 4.80 17.71 1.33
N ARG A 39 3.99 17.71 0.27
CA ARG A 39 4.11 16.73 -0.81
C ARG A 39 5.49 16.80 -1.47
N LYS A 40 5.94 17.99 -1.86
CA LYS A 40 7.24 18.19 -2.50
C LYS A 40 8.40 17.78 -1.60
N GLU A 41 8.33 18.13 -0.32
CA GLU A 41 9.31 17.74 0.69
C GLU A 41 9.40 16.21 0.82
N LEU A 42 8.26 15.54 1.04
CA LEU A 42 8.20 14.10 1.22
C LEU A 42 8.60 13.33 -0.05
N GLU A 43 8.21 13.79 -1.24
CA GLU A 43 8.65 13.21 -2.51
C GLU A 43 10.18 13.27 -2.68
N GLY A 44 10.80 14.38 -2.27
CA GLY A 44 12.25 14.52 -2.24
C GLY A 44 12.91 13.56 -1.26
N ALA A 45 12.43 13.51 -0.01
CA ALA A 45 12.97 12.65 1.04
C ALA A 45 12.86 11.16 0.68
N VAL A 46 11.72 10.73 0.14
CA VAL A 46 11.50 9.35 -0.35
C VAL A 46 12.47 9.01 -1.49
N ALA A 47 12.64 9.91 -2.45
CA ALA A 47 13.57 9.69 -3.56
C ALA A 47 15.03 9.56 -3.10
N ASP A 48 15.43 10.31 -2.08
CA ASP A 48 16.78 10.22 -1.52
C ASP A 48 16.98 8.94 -0.69
N LEU A 49 15.99 8.56 0.13
CA LEU A 49 16.02 7.30 0.87
C LEU A 49 16.08 6.09 -0.07
N ALA A 50 15.39 6.12 -1.21
CA ALA A 50 15.46 5.08 -2.23
C ALA A 50 16.90 4.86 -2.72
N LYS A 51 17.63 5.94 -3.02
CA LYS A 51 19.04 5.86 -3.46
C LYS A 51 19.93 5.23 -2.39
N VAL A 52 19.72 5.60 -1.12
CA VAL A 52 20.46 5.05 0.02
C VAL A 52 20.17 3.55 0.16
N ILE A 53 18.92 3.13 0.05
CA ILE A 53 18.54 1.71 0.11
C ILE A 53 19.21 0.90 -1.02
N GLU A 54 19.25 1.43 -2.25
CA GLU A 54 19.95 0.75 -3.35
C GLU A 54 21.46 0.64 -3.12
N ALA A 55 22.09 1.68 -2.56
CA ALA A 55 23.50 1.62 -2.17
C ALA A 55 23.74 0.57 -1.08
N LEU A 56 22.89 0.53 -0.05
CA LEU A 56 22.98 -0.43 1.05
C LEU A 56 22.90 -1.89 0.58
N LYS A 57 22.11 -2.19 -0.45
CA LYS A 57 22.08 -3.55 -1.04
C LYS A 57 23.44 -4.00 -1.55
N LEU A 58 24.28 -3.07 -2.02
CA LEU A 58 25.64 -3.34 -2.48
C LEU A 58 26.61 -3.40 -1.30
N ASP A 59 26.52 -2.45 -0.38
CA ASP A 59 27.45 -2.31 0.75
C ASP A 59 27.31 -3.44 1.79
N LEU A 60 26.13 -4.06 1.87
CA LEU A 60 25.82 -5.13 2.83
C LEU A 60 25.95 -6.53 2.23
N LYS A 61 26.48 -6.69 1.01
CA LYS A 61 26.61 -8.00 0.33
C LYS A 61 27.29 -9.07 1.18
N ASP A 62 28.35 -8.70 1.87
CA ASP A 62 29.15 -9.63 2.70
C ASP A 62 28.79 -9.57 4.19
N LYS A 63 27.68 -8.90 4.55
CA LYS A 63 27.23 -8.68 5.93
C LYS A 63 25.81 -9.24 6.13
N PRO A 64 25.64 -10.57 6.15
CA PRO A 64 24.31 -11.21 6.13
C PRO A 64 23.40 -10.73 7.26
N ALA A 65 23.90 -10.65 8.50
CA ALA A 65 23.11 -10.21 9.64
C ALA A 65 22.57 -8.77 9.52
N LEU A 66 23.30 -7.86 8.84
CA LEU A 66 22.81 -6.51 8.58
C LEU A 66 21.90 -6.44 7.37
N ARG A 67 22.15 -7.29 6.36
CA ARG A 67 21.29 -7.42 5.19
C ARG A 67 19.89 -7.90 5.56
N ASP A 68 19.77 -8.76 6.57
CA ASP A 68 18.50 -9.24 7.09
C ASP A 68 17.63 -8.12 7.68
N LEU A 69 18.24 -6.99 8.08
CA LEU A 69 17.55 -5.79 8.59
C LEU A 69 17.24 -4.76 7.50
N LEU A 70 17.62 -5.02 6.24
CA LEU A 70 17.32 -4.09 5.14
C LEU A 70 15.80 -3.90 4.90
N PRO A 71 14.94 -4.93 5.02
CA PRO A 71 13.49 -4.76 4.91
C PRO A 71 12.90 -3.78 5.93
N ASP A 72 13.48 -3.71 7.14
CA ASP A 72 13.06 -2.79 8.20
C ASP A 72 13.26 -1.33 7.81
N VAL A 73 14.25 -1.01 6.98
CA VAL A 73 14.42 0.35 6.43
C VAL A 73 13.48 0.56 5.24
N GLN A 74 13.30 -0.47 4.42
CA GLN A 74 12.44 -0.42 3.23
C GLN A 74 10.97 -0.16 3.58
N ILE A 75 10.48 -0.62 4.73
CA ILE A 75 9.10 -0.39 5.15
C ILE A 75 8.82 1.11 5.39
N PHE A 76 9.78 1.86 5.94
CA PHE A 76 9.63 3.30 6.16
C PHE A 76 9.57 4.06 4.84
N HIS A 77 10.46 3.74 3.89
CA HIS A 77 10.37 4.27 2.53
C HIS A 77 9.00 3.94 1.90
N LYS A 78 8.57 2.68 2.01
CA LYS A 78 7.35 2.22 1.33
C LYS A 78 6.10 2.85 1.93
N ALA A 79 6.06 3.05 3.24
CA ALA A 79 4.95 3.70 3.94
C ALA A 79 4.68 5.09 3.35
N VAL A 80 5.71 5.91 3.17
CA VAL A 80 5.55 7.27 2.61
C VAL A 80 5.29 7.24 1.10
N ASP A 81 6.01 6.40 0.33
CA ASP A 81 5.82 6.26 -1.12
C ASP A 81 4.38 5.86 -1.50
N VAL A 82 3.82 4.88 -0.80
CA VAL A 82 2.45 4.41 -1.03
C VAL A 82 1.44 5.48 -0.62
N ALA A 83 1.63 6.09 0.55
CA ALA A 83 0.72 7.13 1.04
C ALA A 83 0.64 8.34 0.09
N LEU A 84 1.77 8.76 -0.48
CA LEU A 84 1.81 9.84 -1.47
C LEU A 84 1.17 9.45 -2.80
N ARG A 85 1.37 8.21 -3.26
CA ARG A 85 0.93 7.72 -4.58
C ARG A 85 -0.55 7.41 -4.64
N TYR A 86 -1.11 6.89 -3.55
CA TYR A 86 -2.50 6.43 -3.49
C TYR A 86 -3.39 7.31 -2.61
N ASP A 87 -2.89 8.47 -2.18
CA ASP A 87 -3.58 9.42 -1.30
C ASP A 87 -4.06 8.73 -0.01
N GLU A 88 -3.17 8.04 0.72
CA GLU A 88 -3.50 7.26 1.93
C GLU A 88 -3.09 7.94 3.25
N PHE A 89 -2.89 9.26 3.25
CA PHE A 89 -2.79 10.02 4.49
C PHE A 89 -4.20 10.27 5.04
N HIS A 90 -4.47 9.92 6.30
CA HIS A 90 -5.81 10.01 6.90
C HIS A 90 -5.92 11.07 8.02
N ASP A 91 -4.79 11.54 8.55
CA ASP A 91 -4.72 12.54 9.61
C ASP A 91 -3.60 13.55 9.32
N PRO A 92 -3.81 14.88 9.48
CA PRO A 92 -2.78 15.88 9.22
C PRO A 92 -1.47 15.66 9.99
N LYS A 93 -1.52 15.03 11.17
CA LYS A 93 -0.31 14.71 11.96
C LYS A 93 0.63 13.73 11.26
N GLU A 94 0.13 12.95 10.31
CA GLU A 94 0.91 11.98 9.56
C GLU A 94 1.91 12.66 8.61
N PHE A 95 1.65 13.92 8.22
CA PHE A 95 2.61 14.71 7.44
C PHE A 95 3.87 15.01 8.25
N ASP A 96 3.72 15.34 9.53
CA ASP A 96 4.85 15.58 10.43
C ASP A 96 5.59 14.29 10.77
N LEU A 97 4.85 13.17 10.90
CA LEU A 97 5.43 11.85 11.16
C LEU A 97 6.25 11.30 9.97
N ALA A 98 5.89 11.67 8.74
CA ALA A 98 6.50 11.16 7.52
C ALA A 98 7.80 11.86 7.11
N ARG A 99 8.19 12.94 7.80
CA ARG A 99 9.40 13.73 7.53
C ARG A 99 10.67 13.12 8.11
#